data_AF-A0A699ZBS1-F1
#
_entry.id   AF-A0A699ZBS1-F1
#
_cell.length_a   1.000
_cell.length_b   1.000
_cell.length_c   1.000
_cell.angle_alpha   90.00
_cell.angle_beta   90.00
_cell.angle_gamma   90.00
#
_symmetry.space_group_name_H-M   'P 1'
#
loop_
_entity.id
_entity.type
_entity.pdbx_description
1 polymer ?
#
loop_
_entity_poly.entity_id
_entity_poly.type
_entity_poly.pdbx_seq_one_letter_code
_entity_poly.pdbx_strand_id
1 'polypeptide(L)'
;MLRLEERVEELAQEANTTVHPDFRLWLTSMPSKVFPVLVLQNGIKLTNQPPQGVKANLTRTYNDLTQEILDSCPAKPTEWRKLLFSLAFFHAVMQERRKFGPLGWNIRYEFNTSDLECSTMTLRNFLTEQEQVPWPALEYVVGQINYGGRVTDDLDRRCLMSILRQYMTPRVLDPSYRITPVSGTYYIPEDGPLESYSRDEAAVGLFDRTASGQLNSLSVVLGQEMDRFNRLTSNMASSLAELQKAIKGLVVMSAELEAMYNSMLINVVPELWARYAYPSLKPLASWVKDYQERMAAMRAWLSGGPPPTFWLPGFFFPQDGIYISGLWIDGARWDSAAGCLVESLPGAMYAPLPVIHFFPERDYEPPGDQYQCPLYKTSVRAGLLSTTGQSTNYVLSVSLPVRPGTEEDVWVLQGVALLCMLDD
;
A
#
# COMPACT_ATOMS: atom_id res chain seq x y z
N MET A 1 -15.45 31.69 5.15
CA MET A 1 -14.14 32.07 5.73
C MET A 1 -13.89 33.58 5.64
N LEU A 2 -14.22 34.27 4.55
CA LEU A 2 -14.17 35.75 4.45
C LEU A 2 -14.69 36.50 5.71
N ARG A 3 -15.91 36.18 6.19
CA ARG A 3 -16.47 36.74 7.45
C ARG A 3 -15.63 36.56 8.73
N LEU A 4 -14.69 35.61 8.76
CA LEU A 4 -13.74 35.46 9.87
C LEU A 4 -12.54 36.39 9.67
N GLU A 5 -12.09 36.58 8.43
CA GLU A 5 -11.03 37.51 8.06
C GLU A 5 -11.47 38.96 8.31
N GLU A 6 -12.66 39.33 7.82
CA GLU A 6 -13.36 40.59 8.11
C GLU A 6 -13.44 40.86 9.62
N ARG A 7 -13.97 39.91 10.43
CA ARG A 7 -14.15 40.13 11.87
C ARG A 7 -12.83 40.11 12.67
N VAL A 8 -11.80 39.43 12.19
CA VAL A 8 -10.45 39.49 12.80
C VAL A 8 -9.77 40.82 12.49
N GLU A 9 -9.99 41.39 11.31
CA GLU A 9 -9.49 42.72 10.94
C GLU A 9 -10.19 43.83 11.76
N GLU A 10 -11.52 43.76 11.92
CA GLU A 10 -12.26 44.65 12.83
C GLU A 10 -11.71 44.58 14.28
N LEU A 11 -11.52 43.37 14.83
CA LEU A 11 -10.96 43.17 16.16
C LEU A 11 -9.50 43.66 16.30
N ALA A 12 -8.72 43.67 15.21
CA ALA A 12 -7.37 44.22 15.20
C ALA A 12 -7.38 45.75 15.19
N GLN A 13 -8.36 46.39 14.52
CA GLN A 13 -8.54 47.84 14.52
C GLN A 13 -9.06 48.36 15.87
N GLU A 14 -9.98 47.64 16.51
CA GLU A 14 -10.54 48.00 17.83
C GLU A 14 -9.68 47.53 19.03
N ALA A 15 -8.51 46.92 18.79
CA ALA A 15 -7.69 46.26 19.81
C ALA A 15 -7.25 47.19 20.98
N ASN A 16 -7.19 48.50 20.75
CA ASN A 16 -6.81 49.51 21.76
C ASN A 16 -8.02 50.26 22.37
N THR A 17 -9.27 49.92 22.00
CA THR A 17 -10.47 50.69 22.37
C THR A 17 -11.63 49.86 22.91
N THR A 18 -11.87 48.65 22.41
CA THR A 18 -13.02 47.81 22.85
C THR A 18 -12.62 46.41 23.34
N VAL A 19 -11.45 45.90 22.93
CA VAL A 19 -11.01 44.53 23.22
C VAL A 19 -10.33 44.46 24.60
N HIS A 20 -10.69 43.45 25.40
CA HIS A 20 -10.08 43.23 26.72
C HIS A 20 -8.61 42.77 26.59
N PRO A 21 -7.64 43.28 27.38
CA PRO A 21 -6.22 42.95 27.25
C PRO A 21 -5.88 41.45 27.34
N ASP A 22 -6.68 40.67 28.08
CA ASP A 22 -6.51 39.21 28.22
C ASP A 22 -7.26 38.38 27.17
N PHE A 23 -7.96 39.01 26.21
CA PHE A 23 -8.64 38.30 25.14
C PHE A 23 -7.64 37.56 24.23
N ARG A 24 -7.88 36.26 24.01
CA ARG A 24 -7.06 35.42 23.12
C ARG A 24 -7.98 34.63 22.18
N LEU A 25 -7.87 34.87 20.88
CA LEU A 25 -8.57 34.10 19.86
C LEU A 25 -7.75 32.85 19.50
N TRP A 26 -8.30 31.67 19.77
CA TRP A 26 -7.70 30.38 19.42
C TRP A 26 -8.43 29.78 18.22
N LEU A 27 -7.69 29.44 17.15
CA LEU A 27 -8.21 28.86 15.92
C LEU A 27 -7.55 27.52 15.66
N THR A 28 -8.30 26.43 15.81
CA THR A 28 -7.84 25.07 15.50
C THR A 28 -8.31 24.68 14.10
N SER A 29 -7.39 24.30 13.22
CA SER A 29 -7.73 23.85 11.86
C SER A 29 -6.65 22.92 11.30
N MET A 30 -7.07 22.00 10.42
CA MET A 30 -6.13 21.24 9.59
C MET A 30 -5.56 22.13 8.47
N PRO A 31 -4.30 21.93 8.03
CA PRO A 31 -3.71 22.72 6.95
C PRO A 31 -4.57 22.68 5.68
N SER A 32 -5.10 23.84 5.27
CA SER A 32 -6.06 23.97 4.18
C SER A 32 -5.71 25.13 3.27
N LYS A 33 -5.78 24.90 1.95
CA LYS A 33 -5.56 25.93 0.91
C LYS A 33 -6.63 27.04 0.89
N VAL A 34 -7.70 26.90 1.68
CA VAL A 34 -8.84 27.83 1.75
C VAL A 34 -8.86 28.61 3.08
N PHE A 35 -7.87 28.39 3.96
CA PHE A 35 -7.76 29.12 5.22
C PHE A 35 -7.36 30.60 4.96
N PRO A 36 -7.94 31.59 5.65
CA PRO A 36 -7.68 33.02 5.42
C PRO A 36 -6.20 33.39 5.55
N VAL A 37 -5.66 34.09 4.56
CA VAL A 37 -4.23 34.39 4.48
C VAL A 37 -3.85 35.47 5.49
N LEU A 38 -4.68 36.50 5.70
CA LEU A 38 -4.39 37.58 6.65
C LEU A 38 -4.46 37.08 8.10
N VAL A 39 -5.45 36.26 8.43
CA VAL A 39 -5.57 35.61 9.75
C VAL A 39 -4.35 34.72 10.02
N LEU A 40 -3.86 34.00 9.01
CA LEU A 40 -2.66 33.17 9.13
C LEU A 40 -1.37 34.01 9.14
N GLN A 41 -1.31 35.18 8.49
CA GLN A 41 -0.14 36.07 8.57
C GLN A 41 -0.01 36.74 9.93
N ASN A 42 -1.12 37.24 10.48
CA ASN A 42 -1.16 38.00 11.73
C ASN A 42 -1.26 37.14 13.00
N GLY A 43 -1.64 35.86 12.87
CA GLY A 43 -1.75 34.92 13.98
C GLY A 43 -0.46 34.16 14.32
N ILE A 44 -0.29 33.79 15.60
CA ILE A 44 0.77 32.88 16.04
C ILE A 44 0.44 31.46 15.57
N LYS A 45 1.37 30.83 14.85
CA LYS A 45 1.23 29.46 14.31
C LYS A 45 1.81 28.45 15.29
N LEU A 46 0.96 27.57 15.82
CA LEU A 46 1.37 26.43 16.64
C LEU A 46 1.05 25.13 15.89
N THR A 47 2.09 24.41 15.47
CA THR A 47 1.95 23.10 14.83
C THR A 47 2.19 22.00 15.87
N ASN A 48 1.11 21.46 16.44
CA ASN A 48 1.22 20.23 17.23
C ASN A 48 1.50 19.05 16.28
N GLN A 49 2.64 18.39 16.45
CA GLN A 49 2.99 17.17 15.71
C GLN A 49 2.92 15.98 16.67
N PRO A 50 2.40 14.81 16.25
CA PRO A 50 2.47 13.61 17.06
C PRO A 50 3.93 13.22 17.32
N PRO A 51 4.25 12.64 18.50
CA PRO A 51 5.60 12.19 18.82
C PRO A 51 6.17 11.28 17.71
N GLN A 52 7.46 11.44 17.42
CA GLN A 52 8.12 10.73 16.32
C GLN A 52 8.92 9.53 16.84
N GLY A 53 8.69 8.35 16.25
CA GLY A 53 9.32 7.08 16.60
C GLY A 53 8.51 6.27 17.61
N VAL A 54 8.56 4.94 17.46
CA VAL A 54 7.84 3.96 18.30
C VAL A 54 8.08 4.20 19.79
N LYS A 55 9.33 4.50 20.20
CA LYS A 55 9.68 4.81 21.59
C LYS A 55 8.90 6.02 22.14
N ALA A 56 8.71 7.07 21.35
CA ALA A 56 8.03 8.28 21.82
C ALA A 56 6.51 8.10 21.91
N ASN A 57 5.89 7.34 20.99
CA ASN A 57 4.49 6.91 21.12
C ASN A 57 4.31 6.01 22.35
N LEU A 58 5.20 5.03 22.56
CA LEU A 58 5.16 4.12 23.71
C LEU A 58 5.33 4.89 25.03
N THR A 59 6.30 5.81 25.13
CA THR A 59 6.49 6.66 26.32
C THR A 59 5.27 7.54 26.60
N ARG A 60 4.60 8.10 25.59
CA ARG A 60 3.32 8.82 25.79
C ARG A 60 2.29 7.89 26.42
N THR A 61 2.01 6.74 25.79
CA THR A 61 1.06 5.75 26.30
C THR A 61 1.41 5.27 27.71
N TYR A 62 2.70 5.14 28.05
CA TYR A 62 3.15 4.75 29.39
C TYR A 62 3.06 5.87 30.44
N ASN A 63 3.15 7.14 30.05
CA ASN A 63 2.87 8.27 30.95
C ASN A 63 1.38 8.35 31.31
N ASP A 64 0.51 7.86 30.43
CA ASP A 64 -0.95 7.81 30.63
C ASP A 64 -1.38 6.57 31.47
N LEU A 65 -0.48 5.61 31.73
CA LEU A 65 -0.75 4.43 32.56
C LEU A 65 -0.57 4.73 34.06
N THR A 66 -1.68 4.74 34.81
CA THR A 66 -1.65 4.81 36.28
C THR A 66 -1.37 3.44 36.91
N GLN A 67 -0.86 3.44 38.15
CA GLN A 67 -0.69 2.22 38.95
C GLN A 67 -2.00 1.42 39.09
N GLU A 68 -3.14 2.12 39.20
CA GLU A 68 -4.48 1.52 39.23
C GLU A 68 -4.78 0.69 37.97
N ILE A 69 -4.35 1.14 36.78
CA ILE A 69 -4.49 0.36 35.54
C ILE A 69 -3.55 -0.86 35.55
N LEU A 70 -2.31 -0.70 36.00
CA LEU A 70 -1.32 -1.80 36.08
C LEU A 70 -1.75 -2.93 37.03
N ASP A 71 -2.55 -2.62 38.06
CA ASP A 71 -3.05 -3.58 39.04
C ASP A 71 -4.54 -3.95 38.82
N SER A 72 -5.18 -3.44 37.75
CA SER A 72 -6.61 -3.64 37.47
C SER A 72 -7.04 -5.05 37.05
N CYS A 73 -6.11 -6.00 36.90
CA CYS A 73 -6.40 -7.41 36.66
C CYS A 73 -5.67 -8.32 37.68
N PRO A 74 -6.14 -8.38 38.94
CA PRO A 74 -5.49 -9.15 40.01
C PRO A 74 -5.55 -10.67 39.79
N ALA A 75 -6.37 -11.16 38.86
CA ALA A 75 -6.50 -12.58 38.54
C ALA A 75 -5.30 -13.14 37.76
N LYS A 76 -4.64 -12.32 36.93
CA LYS A 76 -3.49 -12.69 36.06
C LYS A 76 -2.54 -11.50 35.88
N PRO A 77 -1.90 -10.98 36.95
CA PRO A 77 -1.20 -9.71 36.91
C PRO A 77 0.03 -9.71 35.98
N THR A 78 0.73 -10.84 35.89
CA THR A 78 1.89 -11.05 35.02
C THR A 78 1.53 -11.00 33.54
N GLU A 79 0.48 -11.73 33.15
CA GLU A 79 -0.02 -11.81 31.78
C GLU A 79 -0.67 -10.49 31.38
N TRP A 80 -1.41 -9.84 32.29
CA TRP A 80 -1.97 -8.51 32.09
C TRP A 80 -0.89 -7.49 31.75
N ARG A 81 0.17 -7.38 32.57
CA ARG A 81 1.24 -6.40 32.35
C ARG A 81 2.01 -6.66 31.06
N LYS A 82 2.35 -7.92 30.75
CA LYS A 82 3.03 -8.30 29.49
C LYS A 82 2.16 -8.03 28.26
N LEU A 83 0.87 -8.37 28.29
CA LEU A 83 -0.05 -8.14 27.17
C LEU A 83 -0.43 -6.67 27.01
N LEU A 84 -0.50 -5.89 28.10
CA LEU A 84 -0.68 -4.44 28.07
C LEU A 84 0.52 -3.74 27.39
N PHE A 85 1.76 -4.13 27.75
CA PHE A 85 2.96 -3.66 27.05
C PHE A 85 2.93 -4.02 25.57
N SER A 86 2.60 -5.29 25.26
CA SER A 86 2.54 -5.79 23.88
C SER A 86 1.50 -5.04 23.04
N LEU A 87 0.31 -4.79 23.59
CA LEU A 87 -0.76 -4.03 22.95
C LEU A 87 -0.41 -2.54 22.76
N ALA A 88 0.26 -1.92 23.73
CA ALA A 88 0.77 -0.56 23.60
C ALA A 88 1.87 -0.44 22.53
N PHE A 89 2.76 -1.43 22.44
CA PHE A 89 3.78 -1.50 21.39
C PHE A 89 3.15 -1.71 20.00
N PHE A 90 2.19 -2.65 19.88
CA PHE A 90 1.39 -2.85 18.68
C PHE A 90 0.73 -1.54 18.21
N HIS A 91 0.05 -0.83 19.11
CA HIS A 91 -0.57 0.47 18.80
C HIS A 91 0.44 1.51 18.31
N ALA A 92 1.60 1.62 18.96
CA ALA A 92 2.68 2.51 18.53
C ALA A 92 3.22 2.15 17.13
N VAL A 93 3.28 0.87 16.78
CA VAL A 93 3.67 0.39 15.44
C VAL A 93 2.59 0.65 14.40
N MET A 94 1.30 0.50 14.72
CA MET A 94 0.18 0.90 13.83
C MET A 94 0.28 2.37 13.43
N GLN A 95 0.51 3.25 14.43
CA GLN A 95 0.64 4.69 14.22
C GLN A 95 1.88 5.06 13.41
N GLU A 96 3.04 4.45 13.67
CA GLU A 96 4.27 4.75 12.93
C GLU A 96 4.27 4.20 11.49
N ARG A 97 3.65 3.03 11.21
CA ARG A 97 3.57 2.47 9.84
C ARG A 97 2.93 3.44 8.84
N ARG A 98 2.01 4.30 9.28
CA ARG A 98 1.38 5.38 8.46
C ARG A 98 2.39 6.30 7.77
N LYS A 99 3.62 6.42 8.29
CA LYS A 99 4.68 7.29 7.76
C LYS A 99 5.35 6.72 6.51
N PHE A 100 5.26 5.42 6.26
CA PHE A 100 5.98 4.71 5.18
C PHE A 100 5.17 4.62 3.87
N GLY A 101 4.01 5.27 3.78
CA GLY A 101 3.18 5.23 2.57
C GLY A 101 2.77 3.79 2.20
N PRO A 102 2.75 3.42 0.91
CA PRO A 102 2.33 2.09 0.44
C PRO A 102 3.10 0.89 0.99
N LEU A 103 4.33 1.09 1.50
CA LEU A 103 5.09 0.05 2.21
C LEU A 103 4.57 -0.19 3.64
N GLY A 104 3.94 0.84 4.24
CA GLY A 104 3.33 0.79 5.57
C GLY A 104 1.86 0.36 5.52
N TRP A 105 1.06 1.04 4.70
CA TRP A 105 -0.34 0.76 4.41
C TRP A 105 -0.70 1.28 3.01
N ASN A 106 -1.51 0.54 2.24
CA ASN A 106 -2.06 1.01 0.97
C ASN A 106 -2.89 2.28 1.21
N ILE A 107 -3.77 2.27 2.22
CA ILE A 107 -4.64 3.39 2.60
C ILE A 107 -4.19 3.99 3.94
N ARG A 108 -4.18 5.33 4.04
CA ARG A 108 -3.68 6.06 5.22
C ARG A 108 -4.69 6.11 6.37
N TYR A 109 -4.93 4.96 7.00
CA TYR A 109 -5.76 4.85 8.20
C TYR A 109 -5.24 5.72 9.37
N GLU A 110 -6.14 5.98 10.31
CA GLU A 110 -5.90 6.78 11.51
C GLU A 110 -6.34 5.98 12.73
N PHE A 111 -5.40 5.61 13.59
CA PHE A 111 -5.61 4.80 14.79
C PHE A 111 -5.47 5.68 16.03
N ASN A 112 -6.49 5.70 16.87
CA ASN A 112 -6.68 6.64 17.97
C ASN A 112 -6.55 5.94 19.34
N THR A 113 -6.34 6.71 20.41
CA THR A 113 -6.28 6.19 21.79
C THR A 113 -7.52 5.36 22.15
N SER A 114 -8.70 5.73 21.62
CA SER A 114 -9.94 4.96 21.75
C SER A 114 -9.84 3.48 21.33
N ASP A 115 -9.00 3.18 20.34
CA ASP A 115 -8.86 1.82 19.79
C ASP A 115 -7.96 0.97 20.70
N LEU A 116 -6.98 1.62 21.34
CA LEU A 116 -6.15 1.06 22.39
C LEU A 116 -6.94 0.88 23.70
N GLU A 117 -7.71 1.89 24.13
CA GLU A 117 -8.60 1.85 25.31
C GLU A 117 -9.61 0.71 25.19
N CYS A 118 -10.32 0.63 24.05
CA CYS A 118 -11.27 -0.45 23.78
C CYS A 118 -10.60 -1.83 23.86
N SER A 119 -9.46 -2.00 23.18
CA SER A 119 -8.71 -3.26 23.19
C SER A 119 -8.12 -3.61 24.56
N THR A 120 -7.78 -2.61 25.37
CA THR A 120 -7.30 -2.77 26.74
C THR A 120 -8.44 -3.24 27.66
N MET A 121 -9.64 -2.69 27.49
CA MET A 121 -10.85 -3.17 28.18
C MET A 121 -11.22 -4.60 27.75
N THR A 122 -11.20 -4.90 26.43
CA THR A 122 -11.40 -6.25 25.89
C THR A 122 -10.43 -7.25 26.53
N LEU A 123 -9.13 -6.93 26.56
CA LEU A 123 -8.08 -7.74 27.14
C LEU A 123 -8.32 -8.00 28.63
N ARG A 124 -8.63 -6.95 29.41
CA ARG A 124 -8.92 -7.07 30.85
C ARG A 124 -10.11 -7.99 31.12
N ASN A 125 -11.20 -7.83 30.36
CA ASN A 125 -12.41 -8.61 30.55
C ASN A 125 -12.13 -10.10 30.27
N PHE A 126 -11.49 -10.44 29.13
CA PHE A 126 -11.10 -11.82 28.82
C PHE A 126 -10.17 -12.45 29.88
N LEU A 127 -9.15 -11.72 30.35
CA LEU A 127 -8.23 -12.23 31.38
C LEU A 127 -8.90 -12.41 32.76
N THR A 128 -9.99 -11.69 33.03
CA THR A 128 -10.75 -11.77 34.29
C THR A 128 -11.81 -12.87 34.25
N GLU A 129 -12.50 -13.04 33.12
CA GLU A 129 -13.60 -14.00 32.95
C GLU A 129 -13.16 -15.43 32.62
N GLN A 130 -12.06 -15.59 31.88
CA GLN A 130 -11.61 -16.89 31.37
C GLN A 130 -10.45 -17.45 32.23
N GLU A 131 -10.44 -18.76 32.48
CA GLU A 131 -9.33 -19.40 33.23
C GLU A 131 -7.99 -19.30 32.48
N GLN A 132 -8.02 -19.43 31.15
CA GLN A 132 -6.85 -19.37 30.27
C GLN A 132 -6.96 -18.19 29.29
N VAL A 133 -5.83 -17.71 28.77
CA VAL A 133 -5.79 -16.60 27.81
C VAL A 133 -6.40 -17.05 26.46
N PRO A 134 -7.50 -16.44 25.98
CA PRO A 134 -8.22 -16.94 24.80
C PRO A 134 -7.63 -16.34 23.51
N TRP A 135 -6.42 -16.77 23.13
CA TRP A 135 -5.64 -16.17 22.03
C TRP A 135 -6.41 -15.96 20.71
N PRO A 136 -7.20 -16.93 20.18
CA PRO A 136 -7.94 -16.71 18.93
C PRO A 136 -9.04 -15.66 19.05
N ALA A 137 -9.65 -15.52 20.23
CA ALA A 137 -10.66 -14.49 20.50
C ALA A 137 -10.01 -13.11 20.66
N LEU A 138 -8.82 -13.03 21.26
CA LEU A 138 -8.03 -11.80 21.32
C LEU A 138 -7.56 -11.35 19.93
N GLU A 139 -7.00 -12.26 19.12
CA GLU A 139 -6.61 -11.97 17.73
C GLU A 139 -7.82 -11.49 16.90
N TYR A 140 -8.97 -12.16 17.03
CA TYR A 140 -10.18 -11.79 16.30
C TYR A 140 -10.77 -10.45 16.75
N VAL A 141 -10.97 -10.22 18.06
CA VAL A 141 -11.61 -8.98 18.53
C VAL A 141 -10.69 -7.77 18.38
N VAL A 142 -9.39 -7.89 18.70
CA VAL A 142 -8.46 -6.77 18.50
C VAL A 142 -8.22 -6.54 17.00
N GLY A 143 -7.98 -7.60 16.24
CA GLY A 143 -7.58 -7.53 14.83
C GLY A 143 -8.73 -7.25 13.86
N GLN A 144 -9.83 -7.99 13.92
CA GLN A 144 -10.94 -7.86 12.96
C GLN A 144 -11.95 -6.78 13.37
N ILE A 145 -12.20 -6.60 14.68
CA ILE A 145 -13.22 -5.66 15.19
C ILE A 145 -12.61 -4.31 15.56
N ASN A 146 -11.74 -4.24 16.58
CA ASN A 146 -11.31 -2.97 17.17
C ASN A 146 -10.43 -2.15 16.21
N TYR A 147 -9.39 -2.77 15.63
CA TYR A 147 -8.56 -2.13 14.60
C TYR A 147 -9.11 -2.39 13.19
N GLY A 148 -9.55 -3.61 12.92
CA GLY A 148 -10.09 -4.02 11.62
C GLY A 148 -11.40 -3.34 11.23
N GLY A 149 -12.14 -2.76 12.18
CA GLY A 149 -13.28 -1.89 11.88
C GLY A 149 -12.89 -0.59 11.16
N ARG A 150 -11.62 -0.19 11.20
CA ARG A 150 -11.09 0.97 10.44
C ARG A 150 -10.49 0.59 9.08
N VAL A 151 -10.07 -0.67 8.91
CA VAL A 151 -9.29 -1.12 7.74
C VAL A 151 -10.22 -1.66 6.65
N THR A 152 -10.21 -1.03 5.48
CA THR A 152 -11.16 -1.24 4.38
C THR A 152 -10.59 -2.05 3.22
N ASP A 153 -9.28 -2.10 3.04
CA ASP A 153 -8.59 -2.86 2.00
C ASP A 153 -8.15 -4.22 2.54
N ASP A 154 -8.35 -5.30 1.78
CA ASP A 154 -8.10 -6.68 2.24
C ASP A 154 -6.60 -6.97 2.47
N LEU A 155 -5.71 -6.29 1.74
CA LEU A 155 -4.28 -6.49 1.85
C LEU A 155 -3.70 -5.69 3.03
N ASP A 156 -4.24 -4.51 3.30
CA ASP A 156 -4.02 -3.82 4.58
C ASP A 156 -4.62 -4.62 5.76
N ARG A 157 -5.79 -5.26 5.61
CA ARG A 157 -6.38 -6.13 6.65
C ARG A 157 -5.49 -7.34 6.93
N ARG A 158 -4.95 -7.97 5.89
CA ARG A 158 -3.95 -9.04 6.01
C ARG A 158 -2.72 -8.53 6.76
N CYS A 159 -2.18 -7.36 6.39
CA CYS A 159 -1.05 -6.73 7.07
C CYS A 159 -1.31 -6.46 8.55
N LEU A 160 -2.49 -5.92 8.91
CA LEU A 160 -2.92 -5.70 10.28
C LEU A 160 -2.87 -7.00 11.12
N MET A 161 -3.39 -8.10 10.58
CA MET A 161 -3.40 -9.40 11.26
C MET A 161 -1.98 -9.99 11.38
N SER A 162 -1.18 -9.93 10.31
CA SER A 162 0.23 -10.36 10.30
C SER A 162 1.07 -9.62 11.35
N ILE A 163 0.84 -8.32 11.55
CA ILE A 163 1.48 -7.57 12.63
C ILE A 163 0.93 -8.03 13.98
N LEU A 164 -0.38 -8.11 14.16
CA LEU A 164 -1.01 -8.42 15.45
C LEU A 164 -0.53 -9.75 16.05
N ARG A 165 -0.31 -10.79 15.24
CA ARG A 165 0.20 -12.10 15.69
C ARG A 165 1.57 -12.05 16.37
N GLN A 166 2.40 -11.05 16.06
CA GLN A 166 3.68 -10.84 16.75
C GLN A 166 3.51 -10.29 18.17
N TYR A 167 2.36 -9.69 18.48
CA TYR A 167 2.05 -9.07 19.77
C TYR A 167 0.99 -9.82 20.59
N MET A 168 0.16 -10.65 19.93
CA MET A 168 -0.89 -11.46 20.55
C MET A 168 -0.66 -12.96 20.32
N THR A 169 0.46 -13.47 20.84
CA THR A 169 0.88 -14.88 20.75
C THR A 169 1.27 -15.41 22.12
N PRO A 170 1.07 -16.71 22.45
CA PRO A 170 1.55 -17.31 23.70
C PRO A 170 3.03 -17.03 24.01
N ARG A 171 3.85 -16.85 22.97
CA ARG A 171 5.28 -16.54 23.06
C ARG A 171 5.57 -15.21 23.78
N VAL A 172 4.63 -14.26 23.78
CA VAL A 172 4.75 -12.96 24.49
C VAL A 172 4.88 -13.12 26.01
N LEU A 173 4.47 -14.25 26.58
CA LEU A 173 4.64 -14.52 28.01
C LEU A 173 6.05 -15.04 28.36
N ASP A 174 6.79 -15.58 27.39
CA ASP A 174 8.13 -16.15 27.54
C ASP A 174 9.22 -15.04 27.55
N PRO A 175 10.04 -14.90 28.61
CA PRO A 175 11.11 -13.89 28.66
C PRO A 175 12.20 -14.03 27.58
N SER A 176 12.32 -15.20 26.94
CA SER A 176 13.24 -15.43 25.82
C SER A 176 12.71 -14.86 24.49
N TYR A 177 11.41 -14.56 24.39
CA TYR A 177 10.81 -14.09 23.15
C TYR A 177 11.29 -12.69 22.75
N ARG A 178 11.51 -12.50 21.45
CA ARG A 178 11.91 -11.24 20.82
C ARG A 178 10.87 -10.91 19.75
N ILE A 179 10.25 -9.73 19.86
CA ILE A 179 9.25 -9.23 18.90
C ILE A 179 9.90 -9.07 17.52
N THR A 180 11.16 -8.64 17.49
CA THR A 180 11.99 -8.57 16.27
C THR A 180 13.04 -9.68 16.26
N PRO A 181 12.73 -10.90 15.79
CA PRO A 181 13.65 -12.04 15.87
C PRO A 181 14.92 -11.85 15.03
N VAL A 182 14.87 -11.06 13.95
CA VAL A 182 16.03 -10.79 13.06
C VAL A 182 17.07 -9.87 13.69
N SER A 183 16.69 -8.98 14.63
CA SER A 183 17.58 -7.96 15.20
C SER A 183 17.74 -8.03 16.72
N GLY A 184 17.00 -8.92 17.40
CA GLY A 184 16.98 -9.10 18.86
C GLY A 184 16.55 -7.89 19.70
N THR A 185 16.44 -6.71 19.09
CA THR A 185 16.48 -5.41 19.76
C THR A 185 15.22 -5.11 20.56
N TYR A 186 14.06 -5.57 20.10
CA TYR A 186 12.78 -5.34 20.77
C TYR A 186 12.23 -6.61 21.40
N TYR A 187 11.97 -6.51 22.70
CA TYR A 187 11.44 -7.56 23.56
C TYR A 187 10.50 -6.95 24.59
N ILE A 188 9.75 -7.81 25.28
CA ILE A 188 8.89 -7.41 26.39
C ILE A 188 9.73 -7.56 27.66
N PRO A 189 9.94 -6.48 28.44
CA PRO A 189 10.74 -6.56 29.66
C PRO A 189 10.17 -7.57 30.66
N GLU A 190 11.06 -8.17 31.46
CA GLU A 190 10.67 -8.71 32.76
C GLU A 190 10.34 -7.54 33.72
N ASP A 191 9.60 -7.79 34.81
CA ASP A 191 9.33 -6.77 35.84
C ASP A 191 10.65 -6.33 36.53
N GLY A 192 11.30 -5.28 35.99
CA GLY A 192 12.60 -4.80 36.45
C GLY A 192 12.95 -3.37 35.99
N PRO A 193 14.03 -2.76 36.53
CA PRO A 193 14.42 -1.37 36.26
C PRO A 193 15.03 -1.15 34.87
N LEU A 194 14.95 0.10 34.38
CA LEU A 194 14.92 0.47 32.96
C LEU A 194 16.29 0.54 32.22
N GLU A 195 17.32 -0.23 32.61
CA GLU A 195 18.69 -0.05 32.08
C GLU A 195 19.40 -1.36 31.69
N SER A 196 19.29 -1.79 30.42
CA SER A 196 20.25 -2.74 29.81
C SER A 196 20.36 -2.64 28.27
N TYR A 197 21.62 -2.70 27.81
CA TYR A 197 22.20 -2.76 26.46
C TYR A 197 21.93 -4.13 25.74
N SER A 198 22.25 -4.44 24.47
CA SER A 198 22.59 -3.73 23.19
C SER A 198 22.58 -4.80 22.03
N ARG A 199 22.94 -4.44 20.79
CA ARG A 199 22.91 -5.26 19.54
C ARG A 199 24.11 -6.22 19.33
N ASP A 200 23.96 -7.26 18.49
CA ASP A 200 24.48 -7.35 17.08
C ASP A 200 24.45 -8.80 16.46
N GLU A 201 24.76 -8.93 15.15
CA GLU A 201 25.10 -10.15 14.32
C GLU A 201 23.97 -11.06 13.69
N ALA A 202 24.28 -11.82 12.59
CA ALA A 202 23.29 -12.38 11.62
C ALA A 202 23.72 -13.55 10.65
N ALA A 203 22.79 -14.06 9.79
CA ALA A 203 22.93 -14.86 8.51
C ALA A 203 23.09 -16.43 8.59
N VAL A 204 22.85 -17.34 7.58
CA VAL A 204 22.18 -17.41 6.22
C VAL A 204 22.00 -18.88 5.70
N GLY A 205 21.11 -19.21 4.72
CA GLY A 205 21.06 -20.54 4.01
C GLY A 205 20.00 -20.74 2.86
N LEU A 206 20.14 -21.76 1.96
CA LEU A 206 19.34 -22.11 0.72
C LEU A 206 19.42 -23.65 0.40
N PHE A 207 18.83 -24.34 -0.62
CA PHE A 207 18.16 -24.11 -1.95
C PHE A 207 16.80 -24.91 -2.07
N ASP A 208 16.23 -25.54 -3.15
CA ASP A 208 16.55 -25.85 -4.59
C ASP A 208 15.26 -26.23 -5.44
N ARG A 209 15.39 -26.79 -6.68
CA ARG A 209 14.33 -26.94 -7.76
C ARG A 209 14.34 -28.34 -8.50
N THR A 210 13.70 -28.75 -9.64
CA THR A 210 13.06 -28.16 -10.88
C THR A 210 12.10 -29.16 -11.65
N ALA A 211 11.38 -28.69 -12.72
CA ALA A 211 11.13 -29.31 -14.08
C ALA A 211 9.83 -30.09 -14.51
N SER A 212 8.98 -29.48 -15.38
CA SER A 212 8.27 -30.03 -16.58
C SER A 212 7.34 -28.94 -17.22
N GLY A 213 6.87 -28.97 -18.48
CA GLY A 213 7.20 -29.87 -19.61
C GLY A 213 6.28 -29.86 -20.87
N GLN A 214 5.50 -28.82 -21.22
CA GLN A 214 4.53 -28.85 -22.35
C GLN A 214 4.37 -27.53 -23.15
N LEU A 215 3.70 -27.60 -24.32
CA LEU A 215 3.41 -26.55 -25.32
C LEU A 215 1.91 -26.62 -25.73
N ASN A 216 1.25 -25.65 -26.36
CA ASN A 216 1.46 -24.20 -26.56
C ASN A 216 0.20 -23.66 -27.29
N SER A 217 -0.50 -22.66 -26.73
CA SER A 217 -1.75 -22.09 -27.29
C SER A 217 -1.64 -20.62 -27.73
N LEU A 218 -0.44 -20.04 -27.68
CA LEU A 218 -0.17 -18.61 -27.86
C LEU A 218 -0.68 -18.01 -29.19
N SER A 219 -0.80 -18.81 -30.25
CA SER A 219 -1.25 -18.36 -31.58
C SER A 219 -2.69 -17.80 -31.60
N VAL A 220 -3.55 -18.19 -30.65
CA VAL A 220 -4.92 -17.65 -30.54
C VAL A 220 -4.90 -16.22 -29.97
N VAL A 221 -4.05 -15.96 -28.97
CA VAL A 221 -3.90 -14.65 -28.33
C VAL A 221 -3.43 -13.59 -29.34
N LEU A 222 -2.43 -13.90 -30.18
CA LEU A 222 -1.93 -12.97 -31.20
C LEU A 222 -3.05 -12.45 -32.12
N GLY A 223 -3.96 -13.32 -32.56
CA GLY A 223 -5.08 -12.93 -33.42
C GLY A 223 -6.03 -11.94 -32.74
N GLN A 224 -6.47 -12.26 -31.51
CA GLN A 224 -7.38 -11.40 -30.75
C GLN A 224 -6.76 -10.03 -30.42
N GLU A 225 -5.46 -10.00 -30.16
CA GLU A 225 -4.70 -8.79 -29.85
C GLU A 225 -4.52 -7.91 -31.09
N MET A 226 -4.10 -8.49 -32.21
CA MET A 226 -4.03 -7.79 -33.50
C MET A 226 -5.38 -7.17 -33.89
N ASP A 227 -6.51 -7.86 -33.66
CA ASP A 227 -7.83 -7.31 -33.94
C ASP A 227 -8.22 -6.11 -33.06
N ARG A 228 -7.64 -5.96 -31.86
CA ARG A 228 -7.82 -4.76 -31.02
C ARG A 228 -6.95 -3.62 -31.53
N PHE A 229 -5.67 -3.89 -31.80
CA PHE A 229 -4.74 -2.91 -32.39
C PHE A 229 -5.21 -2.40 -33.77
N ASN A 230 -5.77 -3.26 -34.62
CA ASN A 230 -6.33 -2.87 -35.92
C ASN A 230 -7.53 -1.93 -35.77
N ARG A 231 -8.44 -2.20 -34.80
CA ARG A 231 -9.58 -1.32 -34.50
C ARG A 231 -9.13 0.05 -33.99
N LEU A 232 -8.16 0.10 -33.07
CA LEU A 232 -7.56 1.34 -32.59
C LEU A 232 -6.89 2.12 -33.73
N THR A 233 -6.10 1.45 -34.58
CA THR A 233 -5.45 2.06 -35.77
C THR A 233 -6.48 2.75 -36.67
N SER A 234 -7.58 2.05 -36.97
CA SER A 234 -8.64 2.54 -37.85
C SER A 234 -9.33 3.78 -37.27
N ASN A 235 -9.68 3.75 -35.98
CA ASN A 235 -10.29 4.87 -35.27
C ASN A 235 -9.35 6.10 -35.17
N MET A 236 -8.06 5.87 -34.93
CA MET A 236 -7.06 6.96 -34.96
C MET A 236 -6.95 7.58 -36.35
N ALA A 237 -6.88 6.75 -37.40
CA ALA A 237 -6.77 7.22 -38.78
C ALA A 237 -7.99 8.03 -39.25
N SER A 238 -9.22 7.57 -38.94
CA SER A 238 -10.45 8.28 -39.30
C SER A 238 -10.61 9.59 -38.52
N SER A 239 -10.44 9.57 -37.19
CA SER A 239 -10.57 10.77 -36.36
C SER A 239 -9.52 11.84 -36.69
N LEU A 240 -8.27 11.45 -37.01
CA LEU A 240 -7.25 12.39 -37.51
C LEU A 240 -7.63 12.99 -38.86
N ALA A 241 -8.19 12.19 -39.78
CA ALA A 241 -8.60 12.68 -41.10
C ALA A 241 -9.78 13.67 -40.99
N GLU A 242 -10.77 13.40 -40.15
CA GLU A 242 -11.88 14.34 -39.90
C GLU A 242 -11.43 15.60 -39.17
N LEU A 243 -10.55 15.49 -38.17
CA LEU A 243 -9.97 16.67 -37.51
C LEU A 243 -9.19 17.56 -38.50
N GLN A 244 -8.40 16.96 -39.41
CA GLN A 244 -7.71 17.71 -40.46
C GLN A 244 -8.66 18.38 -41.46
N LYS A 245 -9.85 17.81 -41.73
CA LYS A 245 -10.89 18.46 -42.55
C LYS A 245 -11.58 19.59 -41.78
N ALA A 246 -11.88 19.39 -40.50
CA ALA A 246 -12.53 20.38 -39.64
C ALA A 246 -11.66 21.64 -39.46
N ILE A 247 -10.36 21.47 -39.20
CA ILE A 247 -9.38 22.58 -39.13
C ILE A 247 -9.29 23.34 -40.46
N LYS A 248 -9.54 22.67 -41.60
CA LYS A 248 -9.59 23.29 -42.94
C LYS A 248 -10.96 23.87 -43.31
N GLY A 249 -11.96 23.82 -42.42
CA GLY A 249 -13.33 24.26 -42.69
C GLY A 249 -14.10 23.39 -43.70
N LEU A 250 -13.61 22.18 -44.00
CA LEU A 250 -14.23 21.25 -44.96
C LEU A 250 -15.28 20.33 -44.30
N VAL A 251 -15.28 20.25 -42.97
CA VAL A 251 -16.20 19.48 -42.12
C VAL A 251 -16.54 20.35 -40.90
N VAL A 252 -17.74 20.19 -40.33
CA VAL A 252 -18.14 20.92 -39.11
C VAL A 252 -17.37 20.36 -37.91
N MET A 253 -16.76 21.24 -37.11
CA MET A 253 -16.14 20.83 -35.84
C MET A 253 -17.22 20.31 -34.88
N SER A 254 -17.16 19.03 -34.54
CA SER A 254 -18.01 18.44 -33.49
C SER A 254 -17.36 18.63 -32.12
N ALA A 255 -18.15 18.56 -31.05
CA ALA A 255 -17.63 18.64 -29.68
C ALA A 255 -16.60 17.54 -29.37
N GLU A 256 -16.70 16.36 -30.01
CA GLU A 256 -15.72 15.28 -29.87
C GLU A 256 -14.40 15.60 -30.59
N LEU A 257 -14.44 16.23 -31.77
CA LEU A 257 -13.25 16.71 -32.49
C LEU A 257 -12.60 17.91 -31.79
N GLU A 258 -13.40 18.80 -31.22
CA GLU A 258 -12.90 19.94 -30.42
C GLU A 258 -12.25 19.47 -29.12
N ALA A 259 -12.86 18.52 -28.40
CA ALA A 259 -12.25 17.90 -27.23
C ALA A 259 -10.92 17.21 -27.61
N MET A 260 -10.90 16.43 -28.69
CA MET A 260 -9.69 15.79 -29.23
C MET A 260 -8.58 16.79 -29.58
N TYR A 261 -8.92 17.90 -30.24
CA TYR A 261 -7.98 18.98 -30.55
C TYR A 261 -7.38 19.59 -29.28
N ASN A 262 -8.23 19.91 -28.29
CA ASN A 262 -7.78 20.47 -27.02
C ASN A 262 -6.90 19.47 -26.23
N SER A 263 -7.23 18.18 -26.21
CA SER A 263 -6.37 17.14 -25.62
C SER A 263 -4.98 17.10 -26.26
N MET A 264 -4.90 17.20 -27.60
CA MET A 264 -3.62 17.20 -28.30
C MET A 264 -2.76 18.43 -27.96
N LEU A 265 -3.37 19.62 -27.86
CA LEU A 265 -2.66 20.84 -27.48
C LEU A 265 -2.01 20.75 -26.09
N ILE A 266 -2.64 20.04 -25.15
CA ILE A 266 -2.11 19.84 -23.78
C ILE A 266 -1.30 18.53 -23.63
N ASN A 267 -0.90 17.88 -24.72
CA ASN A 267 -0.13 16.62 -24.73
C ASN A 267 -0.83 15.47 -23.97
N VAL A 268 -2.17 15.38 -24.05
CA VAL A 268 -2.99 14.31 -23.45
C VAL A 268 -3.61 13.43 -24.56
N VAL A 269 -3.74 12.14 -24.30
CA VAL A 269 -4.36 11.18 -25.22
C VAL A 269 -5.88 11.49 -25.34
N PRO A 270 -6.43 11.69 -26.55
CA PRO A 270 -7.85 11.95 -26.72
C PRO A 270 -8.77 10.84 -26.21
N GLU A 271 -9.88 11.21 -25.56
CA GLU A 271 -10.91 10.29 -25.07
C GLU A 271 -11.49 9.39 -26.18
N LEU A 272 -11.63 9.94 -27.41
CA LEU A 272 -12.01 9.18 -28.61
C LEU A 272 -11.09 7.98 -28.89
N TRP A 273 -9.82 8.05 -28.51
CA TRP A 273 -8.86 6.96 -28.65
C TRP A 273 -8.82 6.08 -27.39
N ALA A 274 -8.91 6.70 -26.19
CA ALA A 274 -8.91 6.01 -24.90
C ALA A 274 -9.94 4.87 -24.83
N ARG A 275 -11.15 5.09 -25.37
CA ARG A 275 -12.23 4.08 -25.49
C ARG A 275 -11.84 2.77 -26.20
N TYR A 276 -10.80 2.79 -27.03
CA TYR A 276 -10.29 1.64 -27.78
C TYR A 276 -8.82 1.33 -27.48
N ALA A 277 -8.20 2.06 -26.55
CA ALA A 277 -6.80 1.93 -26.18
C ALA A 277 -6.60 1.05 -24.96
N TYR A 278 -5.37 0.58 -24.78
CA TYR A 278 -4.91 0.05 -23.51
C TYR A 278 -4.79 1.21 -22.50
N PRO A 279 -5.07 0.99 -21.20
CA PRO A 279 -4.90 2.02 -20.18
C PRO A 279 -3.47 2.56 -20.12
N SER A 280 -3.32 3.88 -20.02
CA SER A 280 -2.01 4.53 -19.92
C SER A 280 -2.12 5.91 -19.26
N LEU A 281 -1.09 6.26 -18.48
CA LEU A 281 -0.89 7.60 -17.92
C LEU A 281 0.17 8.40 -18.71
N LYS A 282 0.73 7.82 -19.79
CA LYS A 282 1.77 8.46 -20.60
C LYS A 282 1.19 9.69 -21.33
N PRO A 283 1.87 10.86 -21.31
CA PRO A 283 1.53 11.98 -22.19
C PRO A 283 1.54 11.55 -23.66
N LEU A 284 0.74 12.22 -24.50
CA LEU A 284 0.45 11.84 -25.90
C LEU A 284 1.71 11.49 -26.70
N ALA A 285 2.76 12.30 -26.64
CA ALA A 285 4.02 12.02 -27.33
C ALA A 285 4.66 10.69 -26.91
N SER A 286 4.70 10.39 -25.61
CA SER A 286 5.23 9.15 -25.05
C SER A 286 4.29 7.96 -25.30
N TRP A 287 2.97 8.20 -25.34
CA TRP A 287 1.97 7.19 -25.67
C TRP A 287 2.04 6.75 -27.14
N VAL A 288 2.27 7.67 -28.08
CA VAL A 288 2.46 7.33 -29.51
C VAL A 288 3.73 6.49 -29.72
N LYS A 289 4.81 6.72 -28.97
CA LYS A 289 6.01 5.87 -29.01
C LYS A 289 5.73 4.47 -28.46
N ASP A 290 5.08 4.39 -27.29
CA ASP A 290 4.64 3.14 -26.66
C ASP A 290 3.70 2.33 -27.58
N TYR A 291 2.81 3.01 -28.31
CA TYR A 291 1.93 2.42 -29.31
C TYR A 291 2.71 1.81 -30.50
N GLN A 292 3.72 2.51 -31.01
CA GLN A 292 4.58 2.01 -32.09
C GLN A 292 5.41 0.81 -31.65
N GLU A 293 5.92 0.81 -30.40
CA GLU A 293 6.67 -0.30 -29.81
C GLU A 293 5.82 -1.56 -29.67
N ARG A 294 4.55 -1.41 -29.24
CA ARG A 294 3.56 -2.51 -29.22
C ARG A 294 3.28 -3.07 -30.62
N MET A 295 2.99 -2.19 -31.58
CA MET A 295 2.72 -2.58 -32.95
C MET A 295 3.93 -3.26 -33.61
N ALA A 296 5.15 -2.88 -33.26
CA ALA A 296 6.37 -3.56 -33.67
C ALA A 296 6.46 -4.96 -33.04
N ALA A 297 6.20 -5.10 -31.73
CA ALA A 297 6.22 -6.39 -31.04
C ALA A 297 5.20 -7.40 -31.61
N MET A 298 3.95 -6.98 -31.84
CA MET A 298 2.92 -7.87 -32.43
C MET A 298 3.27 -8.28 -33.87
N ARG A 299 3.89 -7.39 -34.65
CA ARG A 299 4.34 -7.70 -36.02
C ARG A 299 5.57 -8.60 -36.05
N ALA A 300 6.49 -8.44 -35.10
CA ALA A 300 7.64 -9.33 -34.94
C ALA A 300 7.20 -10.74 -34.52
N TRP A 301 6.19 -10.85 -33.65
CA TRP A 301 5.55 -12.14 -33.35
C TRP A 301 4.90 -12.73 -34.63
N LEU A 302 4.07 -11.96 -35.34
CA LEU A 302 3.40 -12.44 -36.56
C LEU A 302 4.36 -12.99 -37.63
N SER A 303 5.55 -12.39 -37.81
CA SER A 303 6.51 -12.81 -38.82
C SER A 303 7.57 -13.80 -38.34
N GLY A 304 7.92 -13.79 -37.05
CA GLY A 304 8.99 -14.62 -36.47
C GLY A 304 8.53 -15.80 -35.61
N GLY A 305 7.23 -15.90 -35.31
CA GLY A 305 6.71 -16.83 -34.29
C GLY A 305 6.76 -16.23 -32.87
N PRO A 306 6.25 -16.94 -31.86
CA PRO A 306 6.18 -16.43 -30.49
C PRO A 306 7.57 -16.07 -29.95
N PRO A 307 7.78 -14.84 -29.42
CA PRO A 307 9.02 -14.50 -28.75
C PRO A 307 9.21 -15.36 -27.50
N PRO A 308 10.45 -15.63 -27.07
CA PRO A 308 10.73 -16.45 -25.89
C PRO A 308 10.29 -15.78 -24.57
N THR A 309 9.96 -14.49 -24.61
CA THR A 309 9.45 -13.69 -23.48
C THR A 309 8.40 -12.71 -23.98
N PHE A 310 7.34 -12.49 -23.20
CA PHE A 310 6.23 -11.62 -23.56
C PHE A 310 6.23 -10.34 -22.72
N TRP A 311 6.22 -9.20 -23.38
CA TRP A 311 6.04 -7.90 -22.74
C TRP A 311 4.57 -7.73 -22.33
N LEU A 312 4.20 -8.21 -21.13
CA LEU A 312 2.81 -8.20 -20.65
C LEU A 312 2.11 -6.85 -20.82
N PRO A 313 2.70 -5.70 -20.40
CA PRO A 313 2.06 -4.40 -20.55
C PRO A 313 1.64 -4.08 -21.99
N GLY A 314 2.25 -4.73 -22.98
CA GLY A 314 1.98 -4.59 -24.41
C GLY A 314 0.63 -5.15 -24.87
N PHE A 315 0.00 -6.05 -24.10
CA PHE A 315 -1.24 -6.74 -24.43
C PHE A 315 -2.49 -6.07 -23.84
N PHE A 316 -3.65 -6.33 -24.43
CA PHE A 316 -4.96 -5.88 -23.95
C PHE A 316 -5.61 -6.86 -22.96
N PHE A 317 -5.61 -8.18 -23.22
CA PHE A 317 -5.84 -9.22 -22.21
C PHE A 317 -5.53 -10.64 -22.75
N PRO A 318 -4.50 -11.33 -22.23
CA PRO A 318 -4.21 -12.74 -22.55
C PRO A 318 -5.10 -13.73 -21.77
N GLN A 319 -5.47 -14.85 -22.39
CA GLN A 319 -6.22 -15.96 -21.76
C GLN A 319 -5.48 -17.31 -21.75
N ASP A 320 -4.36 -17.39 -22.46
CA ASP A 320 -3.46 -18.55 -22.50
C ASP A 320 -2.19 -18.28 -21.67
N GLY A 321 -1.43 -19.33 -21.34
CA GLY A 321 -0.22 -19.21 -20.50
C GLY A 321 0.87 -18.33 -21.14
N ILE A 322 1.48 -17.46 -20.34
CA ILE A 322 2.34 -16.35 -20.81
C ILE A 322 3.60 -16.16 -19.95
N TYR A 323 4.69 -15.77 -20.60
CA TYR A 323 5.97 -15.43 -19.97
C TYR A 323 6.09 -13.92 -19.75
N ILE A 324 5.62 -13.43 -18.61
CA ILE A 324 5.52 -12.02 -18.24
C ILE A 324 6.89 -11.45 -17.87
N SER A 325 7.36 -10.46 -18.62
CA SER A 325 8.57 -9.67 -18.32
C SER A 325 8.26 -8.20 -17.98
N GLY A 326 9.18 -7.55 -17.26
CA GLY A 326 9.10 -6.12 -16.94
C GLY A 326 8.35 -5.75 -15.66
N LEU A 327 8.05 -6.73 -14.79
CA LEU A 327 7.55 -6.48 -13.44
C LEU A 327 8.70 -6.08 -12.50
N TRP A 328 8.39 -5.24 -11.52
CA TRP A 328 9.29 -4.84 -10.45
C TRP A 328 8.81 -5.41 -9.12
N ILE A 329 9.74 -5.56 -8.18
CA ILE A 329 9.51 -5.95 -6.79
C ILE A 329 9.81 -4.73 -5.94
N ASP A 330 8.89 -4.41 -5.05
CA ASP A 330 9.03 -3.37 -4.02
C ASP A 330 9.21 -4.04 -2.65
N GLY A 331 10.05 -3.48 -1.78
CA GLY A 331 10.39 -4.04 -0.45
C GLY A 331 11.34 -5.26 -0.45
N ALA A 332 11.46 -6.00 -1.56
CA ALA A 332 12.28 -7.20 -1.67
C ALA A 332 12.96 -7.33 -3.05
N ARG A 333 13.78 -8.38 -3.25
CA ARG A 333 14.43 -8.70 -4.53
C ARG A 333 14.31 -10.20 -4.86
N TRP A 334 14.46 -10.55 -6.14
CA TRP A 334 14.53 -11.95 -6.54
C TRP A 334 15.98 -12.44 -6.55
N ASP A 335 16.22 -13.64 -6.01
CA ASP A 335 17.48 -14.35 -6.17
C ASP A 335 17.32 -15.37 -7.31
N SER A 336 17.92 -15.08 -8.47
CA SER A 336 17.84 -15.94 -9.66
C SER A 336 18.57 -17.29 -9.51
N ALA A 337 19.56 -17.39 -8.60
CA ALA A 337 20.25 -18.63 -8.30
C ALA A 337 19.43 -19.50 -7.33
N ALA A 338 18.76 -18.89 -6.35
CA ALA A 338 17.80 -19.59 -5.50
C ALA A 338 16.54 -20.02 -6.29
N GLY A 339 15.98 -19.09 -7.07
CA GLY A 339 14.61 -19.19 -7.58
C GLY A 339 13.58 -18.82 -6.52
N CYS A 340 13.91 -17.89 -5.60
CA CYS A 340 13.02 -17.43 -4.55
C CYS A 340 13.16 -15.93 -4.27
N LEU A 341 12.19 -15.39 -3.55
CA LEU A 341 12.23 -14.06 -2.94
C LEU A 341 13.31 -14.00 -1.84
N VAL A 342 14.04 -12.90 -1.78
CA VAL A 342 14.98 -12.55 -0.70
C VAL A 342 14.85 -11.06 -0.36
N GLU A 343 15.33 -10.63 0.81
CA GLU A 343 15.24 -9.22 1.27
C GLU A 343 15.87 -8.24 0.25
N SER A 344 15.45 -6.97 0.22
CA SER A 344 16.09 -6.00 -0.69
C SER A 344 17.56 -5.71 -0.29
N LEU A 345 18.31 -5.03 -1.17
CA LEU A 345 19.62 -4.49 -0.84
C LEU A 345 19.48 -3.11 -0.17
N PRO A 346 20.36 -2.74 0.78
CA PRO A 346 20.33 -1.39 1.38
C PRO A 346 20.38 -0.28 0.32
N GLY A 347 19.37 0.58 0.32
CA GLY A 347 19.22 1.68 -0.65
C GLY A 347 18.53 1.31 -1.97
N ALA A 348 18.28 0.02 -2.25
CA ALA A 348 17.47 -0.40 -3.39
C ALA A 348 15.98 -0.45 -3.00
N MET A 349 15.19 0.52 -3.46
CA MET A 349 13.73 0.53 -3.25
C MET A 349 13.04 -0.52 -4.12
N TYR A 350 13.47 -0.63 -5.38
CA TYR A 350 12.89 -1.55 -6.37
C TYR A 350 13.95 -2.48 -6.96
N ALA A 351 13.56 -3.73 -7.22
CA ALA A 351 14.36 -4.72 -7.93
C ALA A 351 13.58 -5.29 -9.13
N PRO A 352 14.22 -5.62 -10.27
CA PRO A 352 13.53 -6.27 -11.37
C PRO A 352 13.16 -7.72 -10.98
N LEU A 353 11.92 -8.11 -11.25
CA LEU A 353 11.48 -9.51 -11.20
C LEU A 353 11.96 -10.21 -12.50
N PRO A 354 12.40 -11.48 -12.44
CA PRO A 354 12.64 -12.26 -13.66
C PRO A 354 11.32 -12.50 -14.41
N VAL A 355 11.44 -13.12 -15.59
CA VAL A 355 10.27 -13.51 -16.39
C VAL A 355 9.47 -14.59 -15.66
N ILE A 356 8.22 -14.31 -15.29
CA ILE A 356 7.33 -15.28 -14.65
C ILE A 356 6.41 -15.92 -15.69
N HIS A 357 6.29 -17.24 -15.67
CA HIS A 357 5.27 -17.95 -16.43
C HIS A 357 3.96 -17.97 -15.64
N PHE A 358 2.96 -17.23 -16.10
CA PHE A 358 1.59 -17.33 -15.59
C PHE A 358 0.86 -18.41 -16.38
N PHE A 359 0.36 -19.43 -15.68
CA PHE A 359 -0.41 -20.51 -16.26
C PHE A 359 -1.87 -20.41 -15.80
N PRO A 360 -2.86 -20.29 -16.69
CA PRO A 360 -4.27 -20.17 -16.32
C PRO A 360 -4.84 -21.54 -15.95
N GLU A 361 -5.05 -21.76 -14.65
CA GLU A 361 -5.65 -22.97 -14.09
C GLU A 361 -7.04 -22.66 -13.52
N ARG A 362 -7.97 -23.62 -13.62
CA ARG A 362 -9.31 -23.49 -13.01
C ARG A 362 -9.22 -23.91 -11.55
N ASP A 363 -9.93 -23.18 -10.71
CA ASP A 363 -10.05 -23.48 -9.27
C ASP A 363 -8.67 -23.60 -8.60
N TYR A 364 -7.71 -22.79 -9.06
CA TYR A 364 -6.32 -22.73 -8.62
C TYR A 364 -6.22 -22.45 -7.12
N GLU A 365 -5.79 -23.45 -6.35
CA GLU A 365 -5.42 -23.31 -4.95
C GLU A 365 -3.94 -22.88 -4.86
N PRO A 366 -3.63 -21.68 -4.33
CA PRO A 366 -2.25 -21.22 -4.25
C PRO A 366 -1.43 -22.08 -3.28
N PRO A 367 -0.18 -22.46 -3.62
CA PRO A 367 0.68 -23.24 -2.73
C PRO A 367 0.92 -22.53 -1.38
N GLY A 368 0.55 -23.19 -0.29
CA GLY A 368 0.65 -22.65 1.08
C GLY A 368 2.07 -22.48 1.61
N ASP A 369 3.09 -22.92 0.87
CA ASP A 369 4.51 -22.70 1.12
C ASP A 369 5.07 -21.48 0.35
N GLN A 370 4.24 -20.75 -0.39
CA GLN A 370 4.62 -19.60 -1.21
C GLN A 370 3.94 -18.31 -0.76
N TYR A 371 4.66 -17.20 -0.86
CA TYR A 371 4.14 -15.88 -0.51
C TYR A 371 3.16 -15.39 -1.58
N GLN A 372 1.91 -15.13 -1.19
CA GLN A 372 0.91 -14.54 -2.08
C GLN A 372 1.17 -13.04 -2.20
N CYS A 373 2.04 -12.67 -3.14
CA CYS A 373 2.54 -11.33 -3.35
C CYS A 373 1.55 -10.50 -4.18
N PRO A 374 1.04 -9.37 -3.68
CA PRO A 374 0.06 -8.58 -4.42
C PRO A 374 0.71 -7.83 -5.59
N LEU A 375 0.12 -7.97 -6.79
CA LEU A 375 0.50 -7.24 -7.99
C LEU A 375 -0.37 -5.99 -8.17
N TYR A 376 0.27 -4.83 -8.29
CA TYR A 376 -0.36 -3.54 -8.56
C TYR A 376 0.12 -2.93 -9.87
N LYS A 377 -0.67 -2.02 -10.46
CA LYS A 377 -0.33 -1.37 -11.73
C LYS A 377 0.73 -0.27 -11.58
N THR A 378 0.81 0.35 -10.40
CA THR A 378 1.81 1.38 -10.01
C THR A 378 2.17 1.26 -8.54
N SER A 379 3.26 1.92 -8.10
CA SER A 379 3.70 2.00 -6.69
C SER A 379 2.68 2.65 -5.75
N VAL A 380 1.73 3.45 -6.27
CA VAL A 380 0.57 3.94 -5.51
C VAL A 380 -0.48 2.82 -5.41
N ARG A 381 -0.31 1.92 -4.44
CA ARG A 381 -1.11 0.68 -4.29
C ARG A 381 -2.62 0.88 -4.08
N ALA A 382 -3.03 2.03 -3.55
CA ALA A 382 -4.44 2.41 -3.40
C ALA A 382 -5.05 3.00 -4.69
N GLY A 383 -6.27 2.57 -5.01
CA GLY A 383 -7.13 3.15 -6.04
C GLY A 383 -8.53 3.47 -5.48
N LEU A 384 -9.53 3.51 -6.37
CA LEU A 384 -10.93 3.43 -5.93
C LEU A 384 -11.20 2.01 -5.43
N LEU A 385 -12.03 1.83 -4.41
CA LEU A 385 -12.46 0.49 -3.99
C LEU A 385 -13.58 0.01 -4.92
N SER A 386 -13.47 -1.23 -5.40
CA SER A 386 -14.51 -1.89 -6.18
C SER A 386 -15.72 -2.28 -5.31
N THR A 387 -16.79 -2.76 -5.95
CA THR A 387 -17.92 -3.41 -5.24
C THR A 387 -17.54 -4.70 -4.51
N THR A 388 -16.33 -5.23 -4.73
CA THR A 388 -15.76 -6.38 -4.01
C THR A 388 -14.74 -5.97 -2.93
N GLY A 389 -14.62 -4.67 -2.62
CA GLY A 389 -13.69 -4.16 -1.61
C GLY A 389 -12.23 -4.01 -2.07
N GLN A 390 -11.89 -4.48 -3.27
CA GLN A 390 -10.52 -4.47 -3.78
C GLN A 390 -10.16 -3.14 -4.46
N SER A 391 -8.94 -2.65 -4.23
CA SER A 391 -8.34 -1.51 -4.93
C SER A 391 -8.38 -1.67 -6.45
N THR A 392 -8.87 -0.68 -7.20
CA THR A 392 -8.79 -0.68 -8.68
C THR A 392 -7.36 -0.64 -9.22
N ASN A 393 -6.35 -0.43 -8.36
CA ASN A 393 -4.94 -0.52 -8.76
C ASN A 393 -4.33 -1.91 -8.53
N TYR A 394 -4.96 -2.78 -7.74
CA TYR A 394 -4.63 -4.21 -7.64
C TYR A 394 -4.97 -4.92 -8.97
N VAL A 395 -4.26 -6.01 -9.23
CA VAL A 395 -4.42 -6.84 -10.44
C VAL A 395 -4.79 -8.26 -10.05
N LEU A 396 -3.95 -8.89 -9.21
CA LEU A 396 -4.06 -10.26 -8.69
C LEU A 396 -2.98 -10.48 -7.62
N SER A 397 -2.99 -11.63 -6.95
CA SER A 397 -1.85 -12.08 -6.13
C SER A 397 -1.05 -13.13 -6.89
N VAL A 398 0.27 -13.05 -6.79
CA VAL A 398 1.23 -13.95 -7.44
C VAL A 398 1.89 -14.80 -6.36
N SER A 399 1.75 -16.11 -6.43
CA SER A 399 2.51 -17.02 -5.57
C SER A 399 4.00 -16.92 -5.92
N LEU A 400 4.79 -16.37 -4.99
CA LEU A 400 6.24 -16.27 -5.11
C LEU A 400 6.90 -17.29 -4.16
N PRO A 401 7.73 -18.21 -4.68
CA PRO A 401 8.58 -19.06 -3.85
C PRO A 401 9.41 -18.25 -2.86
N VAL A 402 9.42 -18.70 -1.61
CA VAL A 402 10.23 -18.17 -0.50
C VAL A 402 11.24 -19.24 -0.05
N ARG A 403 12.13 -18.91 0.89
CA ARG A 403 13.01 -19.95 1.46
C ARG A 403 12.19 -20.89 2.36
N PRO A 404 12.38 -22.22 2.29
CA PRO A 404 11.67 -23.16 3.17
C PRO A 404 11.78 -22.77 4.65
N GLY A 405 10.65 -22.76 5.36
CA GLY A 405 10.56 -22.32 6.76
C GLY A 405 10.41 -20.80 6.96
N THR A 406 10.30 -20.00 5.89
CA THR A 406 9.93 -18.57 6.00
C THR A 406 8.42 -18.44 6.10
N GLU A 407 7.91 -17.93 7.22
CA GLU A 407 6.47 -17.64 7.39
C GLU A 407 6.02 -16.52 6.44
N GLU A 408 4.78 -16.60 5.95
CA GLU A 408 4.24 -15.63 4.98
C GLU A 408 4.23 -14.20 5.52
N ASP A 409 3.90 -14.05 6.80
CA ASP A 409 3.80 -12.77 7.51
C ASP A 409 5.10 -11.95 7.41
N VAL A 410 6.29 -12.57 7.24
CA VAL A 410 7.58 -11.87 7.06
C VAL A 410 7.54 -10.90 5.86
N TRP A 411 6.99 -11.33 4.72
CA TRP A 411 6.96 -10.53 3.50
C TRP A 411 5.80 -9.52 3.50
N VAL A 412 4.69 -9.87 4.15
CA VAL A 412 3.59 -8.93 4.44
C VAL A 412 4.09 -7.77 5.31
N LEU A 413 4.94 -8.06 6.31
CA LEU A 413 5.52 -7.07 7.22
C LEU A 413 6.55 -6.16 6.54
N GLN A 414 7.39 -6.72 5.67
CA GLN A 414 8.27 -5.95 4.78
C GLN A 414 7.48 -5.12 3.73
N GLY A 415 6.18 -5.35 3.60
CA GLY A 415 5.32 -4.64 2.67
C GLY A 415 5.63 -4.99 1.22
N VAL A 416 6.04 -6.23 0.93
CA VAL A 416 6.42 -6.62 -0.43
C VAL A 416 5.23 -6.53 -1.38
N ALA A 417 5.51 -6.09 -2.60
CA ALA A 417 4.54 -6.10 -3.70
C ALA A 417 5.24 -6.26 -5.04
N LEU A 418 4.48 -6.66 -6.06
CA LEU A 418 4.89 -6.54 -7.45
C LEU A 418 4.25 -5.31 -8.08
N LEU A 419 5.00 -4.62 -8.93
CA LEU A 419 4.57 -3.41 -9.63
C LEU A 419 4.72 -3.57 -11.15
N CYS A 420 3.67 -3.28 -11.92
CA CYS A 420 3.74 -3.25 -13.38
C CYS A 420 4.52 -2.03 -13.92
N MET A 421 4.54 -0.93 -13.17
CA MET A 421 5.22 0.32 -13.48
C MET A 421 5.72 0.96 -12.19
N LEU A 422 6.86 1.66 -12.27
CA LEU A 422 7.35 2.54 -11.22
C LEU A 422 6.84 3.97 -11.45
N ASP A 423 6.87 4.79 -10.40
CA ASP A 423 6.73 6.25 -10.54
C ASP A 423 8.11 6.86 -10.87
N ASP A 424 8.20 7.69 -11.92
CA ASP A 424 9.39 8.45 -12.37
C ASP A 424 9.59 9.76 -11.59
#